data_AF-A0A3D3X712-F1
#
_entry.id   AF-A0A3D3X712-F1
#
_cell.length_a   1.000
_cell.length_b   1.000
_cell.length_c   1.000
_cell.angle_alpha   90.00
_cell.angle_beta   90.00
_cell.angle_gamma   90.00
#
_symmetry.space_group_name_H-M   'P 1'
#
loop_
_entity.id
_entity.type
_entity.pdbx_description
1 polymer ?
#
loop_
_entity_poly.entity_id
_entity_poly.type
_entity_poly.pdbx_seq_one_letter_code
_entity_poly.pdbx_strand_id
1 'polypeptide(L)' 'KIQGQRNTWYCGSYFGSGFHEDGIQSGLAVAEALGKVRRPWKIENESGRIALPPNWNPPNNAA' A
#
# COMPACT_ATOMS: atom_id res chain seq x y z
N LYS A 1 -2.34 11.51 9.43
CA LYS A 1 -1.38 10.74 8.59
C LYS A 1 -0.45 9.95 9.50
N ILE A 2 -0.76 8.68 9.79
CA ILE A 2 0.00 7.87 10.77
C ILE A 2 0.94 6.83 10.14
N GLN A 3 0.86 6.61 8.83
CA GLN A 3 1.71 5.66 8.12
C GLN A 3 3.19 6.07 8.21
N GLY A 4 4.06 5.11 8.51
CA GLY A 4 5.51 5.30 8.60
C GLY A 4 5.98 6.08 9.83
N GLN A 5 5.08 6.47 10.73
CA GLN A 5 5.49 7.07 12.00
C GLN A 5 6.03 6.00 12.94
N ARG A 6 7.16 6.27 13.60
CA ARG A 6 7.81 5.34 14.54
C ARG A 6 8.10 3.95 13.94
N ASN A 7 8.41 3.89 12.65
CA ASN A 7 8.61 2.64 11.91
C ASN A 7 7.39 1.71 11.95
N THR A 8 6.18 2.26 12.00
CA THR A 8 4.94 1.50 12.02
C THR A 8 4.11 1.82 10.78
N TRP A 9 3.57 0.77 10.18
CA TRP A 9 2.62 0.85 9.08
C TRP A 9 1.38 0.05 9.41
N TYR A 10 0.26 0.49 8.87
CA TYR A 10 -1.05 -0.09 9.10
C TYR A 10 -1.64 -0.52 7.76
N CYS A 11 -2.13 -1.75 7.70
CA CYS A 11 -2.86 -2.28 6.55
C CYS A 11 -4.07 -3.07 7.04
N GLY A 12 -5.02 -3.30 6.14
CA GLY A 12 -6.24 -4.05 6.43
C GLY A 12 -7.41 -3.56 5.58
N SER A 13 -8.50 -4.32 5.64
CA SER A 13 -9.69 -4.01 4.85
C SER A 13 -10.37 -2.69 5.24
N TYR A 14 -10.10 -2.18 6.43
CA TYR A 14 -10.55 -0.87 6.93
C TYR A 14 -10.05 0.32 6.09
N PHE A 15 -9.01 0.14 5.29
CA PHE A 15 -8.51 1.19 4.39
C PHE A 15 -9.34 1.33 3.11
N GLY A 16 -10.31 0.44 2.86
CA GLY A 16 -11.24 0.51 1.74
C GLY A 16 -12.69 0.39 2.22
N SER A 17 -13.43 -0.56 1.64
CA SER A 17 -14.84 -0.83 1.97
C SER A 17 -15.03 -2.07 2.86
N GLY A 18 -13.95 -2.65 3.41
CA GLY A 18 -14.02 -3.80 4.31
C GLY A 18 -13.92 -5.18 3.64
N PHE A 19 -13.66 -5.24 2.33
CA PHE A 19 -13.53 -6.51 1.60
C PHE A 19 -12.12 -7.12 1.68
N HIS A 20 -12.00 -8.39 1.30
CA HIS A 20 -10.73 -9.12 1.25
C HIS A 20 -9.73 -8.44 0.31
N GLU A 21 -10.23 -7.90 -0.80
CA GLU A 21 -9.48 -7.16 -1.82
C GLU A 21 -8.87 -5.86 -1.27
N ASP A 22 -9.51 -5.23 -0.30
CA ASP A 22 -8.98 -4.02 0.35
C ASP A 22 -7.83 -4.38 1.30
N GLY A 23 -7.95 -5.54 1.96
CA GLY A 23 -6.89 -6.12 2.78
C GLY A 23 -5.64 -6.44 1.97
N ILE A 24 -5.78 -7.14 0.84
CA ILE A 24 -4.63 -7.51 0.01
C ILE A 24 -3.97 -6.27 -0.64
N GLN A 25 -4.75 -5.32 -1.15
CA GLN A 25 -4.18 -4.10 -1.75
C GLN A 25 -3.42 -3.26 -0.71
N SER A 26 -3.98 -3.08 0.48
CA SER A 26 -3.32 -2.30 1.55
C SER A 26 -2.08 -3.01 2.11
N GLY A 27 -2.12 -4.33 2.24
CA GLY A 27 -0.97 -5.13 2.65
C GLY A 27 0.18 -5.02 1.65
N LEU A 28 -0.11 -5.17 0.35
CA LEU A 28 0.90 -5.03 -0.70
C LEU A 28 1.49 -3.61 -0.73
N ALA A 29 0.64 -2.58 -0.65
CA ALA A 29 1.12 -1.20 -0.61
C ALA A 29 2.10 -1.01 0.57
N VAL A 30 1.71 -1.42 1.79
CA VAL A 30 2.57 -1.32 2.97
C VAL A 30 3.88 -2.09 2.81
N ALA A 31 3.83 -3.31 2.27
CA ALA A 31 5.02 -4.12 2.02
C ALA A 31 6.02 -3.41 1.10
N GLU A 32 5.54 -2.74 0.05
CA GLU A 32 6.40 -1.97 -0.86
C GLU A 32 6.96 -0.72 -0.18
N ALA A 33 6.17 -0.03 0.63
CA ALA A 33 6.62 1.16 1.35
C ALA A 33 7.68 0.84 2.42
N LEU A 34 7.52 -0.29 3.11
CA LEU A 34 8.43 -0.79 4.14
C LEU A 34 9.69 -1.40 3.51
N GLY A 35 9.54 -2.29 2.53
CA GLY A 35 10.64 -3.01 1.91
C GLY A 35 11.42 -2.20 0.88
N LYS A 36 10.87 -1.07 0.40
CA LYS A 36 11.43 -0.29 -0.73
C LYS A 36 11.62 -1.10 -2.00
N VAL A 37 10.86 -2.19 -2.13
CA VAL A 37 10.85 -3.07 -3.30
C VAL A 37 9.47 -3.01 -3.92
N ARG A 38 9.44 -2.93 -5.25
CA ARG A 38 8.21 -2.93 -6.02
C ARG A 38 7.73 -4.36 -6.25
N ARG A 39 6.42 -4.62 -6.20
CA ARG A 39 5.87 -5.90 -6.66
C ARG A 39 6.27 -6.15 -8.14
N PRO A 40 6.62 -7.39 -8.53
CA PRO A 40 7.20 -7.64 -9.86
C PRO A 40 6.19 -7.62 -11.02
N TRP A 41 4.90 -7.51 -10.73
CA TRP A 41 3.82 -7.42 -11.72
C TRP A 41 3.20 -6.02 -11.75
N LYS A 42 2.67 -5.63 -12.91
CA LYS A 42 1.96 -4.35 -13.10
C LYS A 42 0.49 -4.62 -13.32
N ILE A 43 -0.35 -3.91 -12.59
CA ILE A 43 -1.81 -3.96 -12.71
C ILE A 43 -2.31 -2.52 -12.67
N GLU A 44 -3.30 -2.20 -13.51
CA GLU A 44 -3.97 -0.91 -13.47
C GLU A 44 -4.70 -0.73 -12.12
N ASN A 45 -4.64 0.47 -11.54
CA ASN A 45 -5.34 0.80 -10.29
C ASN A 45 -5.10 -0.21 -9.15
N GLU A 46 -3.87 -0.70 -9.02
CA GLU A 46 -3.45 -1.74 -8.05
C GLU A 46 -3.69 -1.42 -6.56
N SER A 47 -4.02 -0.18 -6.24
CA SER A 47 -4.39 0.31 -4.90
C SER A 47 -5.62 1.23 -4.98
N GLY A 48 -6.40 1.11 -6.06
CA GLY A 48 -7.55 1.98 -6.33
C GLY A 48 -8.72 1.77 -5.37
N ARG A 49 -8.74 0.68 -4.59
CA ARG A 49 -9.80 0.41 -3.61
C ARG A 49 -9.51 0.99 -2.22
N ILE A 50 -8.28 1.42 -1.97
CA ILE A 50 -7.82 1.82 -0.63
C ILE A 50 -7.48 3.31 -0.58
N ALA A 51 -7.73 3.94 0.55
CA ALA A 51 -7.32 5.31 0.82
C ALA A 51 -5.87 5.34 1.31
N LEU A 52 -4.98 5.90 0.49
CA LEU A 52 -3.58 6.13 0.83
C LEU A 52 -3.32 7.61 1.18
N PRO A 53 -2.35 7.91 2.07
CA PRO A 53 -1.97 9.29 2.35
C PRO A 53 -1.53 10.03 1.07
N PRO A 54 -1.78 11.34 0.92
CA PRO A 54 -1.36 12.12 -0.24
C PRO A 54 0.14 12.07 -0.58
N ASN A 55 0.98 11.80 0.41
CA ASN A 55 2.44 11.67 0.25
C ASN A 55 2.89 10.20 0.25
N TRP A 56 1.99 9.29 -0.13
CA TRP A 56 2.33 7.89 -0.32
C TRP A 56 3.27 7.76 -1.51
N ASN A 57 4.53 7.41 -1.23
CA ASN A 57 5.55 7.25 -2.25
C ASN A 57 5.96 5.78 -2.32
N PRO A 58 5.32 4.97 -3.18
CA PRO A 58 5.80 3.63 -3.44
C PRO A 58 7.19 3.72 -4.10
N PRO A 59 8.04 2.70 -3.96
CA PRO A 59 9.29 2.65 -4.70
C PRO A 59 9.01 2.81 -6.19
N ASN A 60 9.69 3.76 -6.84
CA ASN A 60 9.74 3.84 -8.30
C ASN A 60 10.20 2.49 -8.85
N ASN A 61 9.83 2.14 -10.08
CA ASN A 61 10.30 0.95 -10.77
C ASN A 61 11.84 1.01 -10.93
N ALA A 62 12.58 0.69 -9.87
CA ALA A 62 14.02 0.47 -9.87
C ALA A 62 14.23 -1.03 -9.97
N ALA A 63 13.84 -1.57 -11.13
CA ALA A 63 14.28 -2.80 -11.76
C ALA A 63 13.84 -2.72 -13.23
#